data_AF-A0A1B2J2P5-F1
#
_entry.id   AF-A0A1B2J2P5-F1
#
_cell.length_a   1.000
_cell.length_b   1.000
_cell.length_c   1.000
_cell.angle_alpha   90.00
_cell.angle_beta   90.00
_cell.angle_gamma   90.00
#
_symmetry.space_group_name_H-M   'P 1'
#
loop_
_entity.id
_entity.type
_entity.pdbx_description
1 polymer ?
#
loop_
_entity_poly.entity_id
_entity_poly.type
_entity_poly.pdbx_seq_one_letter_code
_entity_poly.pdbx_strand_id
1 'polypeptide(L)'
;MGLFKSKEEKEQRRDQKVKRFLAQHGLDDLNPKSYQLVKNIMDQKTPSDQLFFESAAFFHGDGFQNTLVTDLDALIEQNWLLIKQNDMIYSQNKIIAKLLEDKQSQ
;
A
#
# COMPACT_ATOMS: atom_id res chain seq x y z
N MET A 1 -1.80 32.02 16.92
CA MET A 1 -2.33 31.70 15.58
C MET A 1 -1.45 30.60 14.99
N GLY A 2 -2.02 29.52 14.42
CA GLY A 2 -1.23 28.50 13.70
C GLY A 2 -1.49 27.03 14.06
N LEU A 3 -2.72 26.64 14.42
CA LEU A 3 -3.08 25.23 14.67
C LEU A 3 -3.53 24.46 13.40
N PHE A 4 -3.47 25.08 12.22
CA PHE A 4 -3.84 24.45 10.96
C PHE A 4 -2.61 24.34 10.05
N LYS A 5 -2.02 23.13 9.97
CA LYS A 5 -1.04 22.81 8.92
C LYS A 5 -1.68 23.03 7.55
N SER A 6 -0.95 23.64 6.62
CA SER A 6 -1.44 23.87 5.26
C SER A 6 -1.76 22.54 4.57
N LYS A 7 -2.69 22.55 3.61
CA LYS A 7 -3.10 21.34 2.86
C LYS A 7 -1.89 20.67 2.19
N GLU A 8 -0.98 21.46 1.64
CA GLU A 8 0.29 21.00 1.05
C GLU A 8 1.18 20.27 2.05
N GLU A 9 1.34 20.79 3.27
CA GLU A 9 2.20 20.17 4.27
C GLU A 9 1.63 18.81 4.74
N LYS A 10 0.31 18.68 4.76
CA LYS A 10 -0.36 17.40 5.02
C LYS A 10 -0.21 16.41 3.86
N GLU A 11 -0.17 16.89 2.63
CA GLU A 11 -0.02 16.05 1.44
C GLU A 11 1.42 15.54 1.27
N GLN A 12 2.41 16.40 1.48
CA GLN A 12 3.83 16.00 1.47
C GLN A 12 4.16 14.95 2.54
N ARG A 13 3.65 15.12 3.77
CA ARG A 13 3.84 14.12 4.83
C ARG A 13 3.16 12.78 4.49
N ARG A 14 2.03 12.82 3.78
CA ARG A 14 1.33 11.62 3.31
C ARG A 14 2.15 10.90 2.25
N ASP A 15 2.59 11.60 1.22
CA ASP A 15 3.45 11.02 0.19
C ASP A 15 4.75 10.45 0.76
N GLN A 16 5.33 11.08 1.77
CA GLN A 16 6.49 10.53 2.47
C GLN A 16 6.18 9.23 3.24
N LYS A 17 5.01 9.11 3.86
CA LYS A 17 4.59 7.87 4.52
C LYS A 17 4.40 6.75 3.49
N VAL A 18 3.71 7.03 2.39
CA VAL A 18 3.51 6.08 1.28
C VAL A 18 4.86 5.60 0.76
N LYS A 19 5.79 6.51 0.46
CA LYS A 19 7.12 6.16 -0.05
C LYS A 19 7.93 5.31 0.94
N ARG A 20 7.93 5.66 2.22
CA ARG A 20 8.64 4.87 3.25
C ARG A 20 8.06 3.47 3.39
N PHE A 21 6.74 3.36 3.34
CA PHE A 21 6.04 2.09 3.45
C PHE A 21 6.34 1.20 2.23
N LEU A 22 6.22 1.74 1.02
CA LEU A 22 6.59 1.02 -0.21
C LEU A 22 8.04 0.51 -0.17
N ALA A 23 8.97 1.32 0.33
CA ALA A 23 10.37 0.92 0.49
C ALA A 23 10.58 -0.24 1.46
N GLN A 24 9.83 -0.28 2.56
CA GLN A 24 9.91 -1.39 3.52
C GLN A 24 9.45 -2.73 2.92
N HIS A 25 8.55 -2.68 1.94
CA HIS A 25 8.05 -3.88 1.25
C HIS A 25 8.75 -4.14 -0.10
N GLY A 26 9.79 -3.36 -0.44
CA GLY A 26 10.51 -3.47 -1.72
C GLY A 26 9.59 -3.27 -2.92
N LEU A 27 8.75 -2.23 -2.85
CA LEU A 27 7.77 -1.80 -3.84
C LEU A 27 8.11 -0.39 -4.38
N ASP A 28 9.39 -0.04 -4.40
CA ASP A 28 9.90 1.29 -4.79
C ASP A 28 9.65 1.63 -6.26
N ASP A 29 9.48 0.60 -7.08
CA ASP A 29 9.43 0.65 -8.53
C ASP A 29 8.03 0.35 -9.11
N LEU A 30 6.98 0.41 -8.27
CA LEU A 30 5.60 0.24 -8.72
C LEU A 30 5.27 1.18 -9.87
N ASN A 31 4.57 0.66 -10.88
CA ASN A 31 4.09 1.51 -11.95
C ASN A 31 3.12 2.60 -11.40
N PRO A 32 2.97 3.75 -12.09
CA PRO A 32 2.18 4.87 -11.57
C PRO A 32 0.73 4.55 -11.22
N LYS A 33 0.09 3.61 -11.92
CA LYS A 33 -1.29 3.19 -11.63
C LYS A 33 -1.33 2.35 -10.35
N SER A 34 -0.41 1.40 -10.20
CA SER A 34 -0.25 0.60 -8.98
C SER A 34 0.03 1.52 -7.79
N TYR A 35 0.96 2.46 -7.92
CA TYR A 35 1.28 3.45 -6.89
C TYR A 35 0.04 4.24 -6.43
N GLN A 36 -0.79 4.71 -7.38
CA GLN A 36 -1.99 5.46 -7.04
C GLN A 36 -3.04 4.61 -6.30
N LEU A 37 -3.19 3.33 -6.65
CA LEU A 37 -4.07 2.41 -5.92
C LEU A 37 -3.60 2.23 -4.48
N VAL A 38 -2.29 2.06 -4.27
CA VAL A 38 -1.69 1.95 -2.94
C VAL A 38 -1.89 3.21 -2.10
N LYS A 39 -1.69 4.39 -2.70
CA LYS A 39 -1.98 5.68 -2.07
C LYS A 39 -3.45 5.76 -1.65
N ASN A 40 -4.38 5.40 -2.54
CA ASN A 40 -5.82 5.41 -2.24
C ASN A 40 -6.19 4.45 -1.10
N ILE A 41 -5.61 3.24 -1.05
CA ILE A 41 -5.86 2.26 0.03
C ILE A 41 -5.39 2.80 1.38
N MET A 42 -4.20 3.42 1.41
CA MET A 42 -3.69 4.05 2.64
C MET A 42 -4.48 5.30 3.04
N ASP A 43 -5.04 6.03 2.09
CA ASP A 43 -5.93 7.18 2.36
C ASP A 43 -7.33 6.73 2.83
N GLN A 44 -7.79 5.56 2.41
CA GLN A 44 -9.06 4.96 2.85
C GLN A 44 -8.97 4.31 4.24
N LYS A 45 -7.76 3.94 4.70
CA LYS A 45 -7.54 3.61 6.11
C LYS A 45 -7.67 4.88 6.93
N THR A 46 -8.87 5.12 7.42
CA THR A 46 -9.17 6.28 8.24
C THR A 46 -8.36 6.22 9.54
N PRO A 47 -7.93 7.36 10.12
CA PRO A 47 -7.33 7.39 11.46
C PRO A 47 -8.25 6.75 12.52
N SER A 48 -9.56 6.71 12.28
CA SER A 48 -10.53 6.00 13.13
C SER A 48 -10.37 4.49 13.08
N ASP A 49 -9.97 3.89 11.96
CA ASP A 49 -9.78 2.43 11.87
C ASP A 49 -8.52 2.04 12.63
N GLN A 50 -7.43 2.79 12.45
CA GLN A 50 -6.20 2.56 13.19
C GLN A 50 -6.37 2.82 14.70
N LEU A 51 -7.08 3.89 15.10
CA LEU A 51 -7.45 4.12 16.49
C LEU A 51 -8.40 3.07 17.03
N PHE A 52 -9.31 2.52 16.22
CA PHE A 52 -10.22 1.44 16.62
C PHE A 52 -9.46 0.14 16.87
N PHE A 53 -8.51 -0.22 15.99
CA PHE A 53 -7.64 -1.39 16.20
C PHE A 53 -6.69 -1.19 17.39
N GLU A 54 -6.05 -0.03 17.53
CA GLU A 54 -5.14 0.28 18.64
C GLU A 54 -5.90 0.38 19.99
N SER A 55 -7.12 0.93 20.00
CA SER A 55 -7.94 1.00 21.22
C SER A 55 -8.55 -0.36 21.58
N ALA A 56 -9.01 -1.16 20.62
CA ALA A 56 -9.45 -2.52 20.88
C ALA A 56 -8.32 -3.37 21.50
N ALA A 57 -7.09 -3.24 21.00
CA ALA A 57 -5.91 -3.92 21.55
C ALA A 57 -5.50 -3.42 22.94
N PHE A 58 -5.70 -2.13 23.25
CA PHE A 58 -5.32 -1.53 24.54
C PHE A 58 -6.34 -1.81 25.66
N PHE A 59 -7.64 -1.90 25.37
CA PHE A 59 -8.68 -1.99 26.40
C PHE A 59 -9.03 -3.40 26.85
N HIS A 60 -8.82 -4.46 26.05
CA HIS A 60 -9.32 -5.81 26.36
C HIS A 60 -8.21 -6.86 26.23
N GLY A 61 -7.65 -7.28 27.36
CA GLY A 61 -6.73 -8.41 27.42
C GLY A 61 -7.47 -9.73 27.23
N ASP A 62 -7.30 -10.38 26.09
CA ASP A 62 -7.46 -11.83 25.92
C ASP A 62 -6.88 -12.26 24.57
N GLY A 63 -6.06 -13.32 24.57
CA GLY A 63 -5.20 -13.72 23.44
C GLY A 63 -5.89 -13.94 22.08
N PHE A 64 -7.22 -14.10 22.05
CA PHE A 64 -8.00 -14.23 20.82
C PHE A 64 -7.99 -12.95 19.97
N GLN A 65 -8.02 -11.76 20.57
CA GLN A 65 -7.98 -10.51 19.81
C GLN A 65 -6.59 -10.20 19.26
N ASN A 66 -5.53 -10.59 19.97
CA ASN A 66 -4.16 -10.50 19.44
C ASN A 66 -3.96 -11.40 18.21
N THR A 67 -4.58 -12.60 18.20
CA THR A 67 -4.60 -13.47 17.01
C THR A 67 -5.33 -12.80 15.85
N LEU A 68 -6.50 -12.18 16.09
CA LEU A 68 -7.22 -11.46 15.04
C LEU A 68 -6.43 -10.28 14.45
N VAL A 69 -5.74 -9.50 15.29
CA VAL A 69 -4.85 -8.42 14.80
C VAL A 69 -3.71 -9.01 13.98
N THR A 70 -3.07 -10.08 14.46
CA THR A 70 -1.98 -10.77 13.74
C THR A 70 -2.46 -11.33 12.40
N ASP A 71 -3.65 -11.91 12.35
CA ASP A 71 -4.24 -12.45 11.11
C ASP A 71 -4.58 -11.33 10.12
N LEU A 72 -5.11 -10.21 10.60
CA LEU A 72 -5.37 -9.04 9.77
C LEU A 72 -4.06 -8.44 9.21
N ASP A 73 -3.01 -8.37 10.01
CA ASP A 73 -1.69 -7.95 9.55
C ASP A 73 -1.13 -8.92 8.51
N ALA A 74 -1.25 -10.24 8.73
CA ALA A 74 -0.85 -11.25 7.75
C ALA A 74 -1.63 -11.15 6.43
N LEU A 75 -2.93 -10.84 6.48
CA LEU A 75 -3.75 -10.60 5.28
C LEU A 75 -3.31 -9.32 4.54
N ILE A 76 -2.92 -8.28 5.28
CA ILE A 76 -2.38 -7.05 4.70
C ILE A 76 -1.06 -7.36 3.98
N GLU A 77 -0.14 -8.09 4.62
CA GLU A 77 1.14 -8.52 4.00
C GLU A 77 0.92 -9.40 2.76
N GLN A 78 -0.03 -10.34 2.81
CA GLN A 78 -0.40 -11.14 1.64
C GLN A 78 -0.93 -10.27 0.49
N ASN A 79 -1.77 -9.29 0.77
CA ASN A 79 -2.26 -8.36 -0.25
C ASN A 79 -1.13 -7.55 -0.89
N TRP A 80 -0.11 -7.15 -0.12
CA TRP A 80 1.07 -6.49 -0.67
C TRP A 80 1.87 -7.40 -1.60
N LEU A 81 2.07 -8.67 -1.22
CA LEU A 81 2.71 -9.66 -2.08
C LEU A 81 1.95 -9.85 -3.40
N LEU A 82 0.62 -9.91 -3.35
CA LEU A 82 -0.23 -10.00 -4.55
C LEU A 82 -0.11 -8.77 -5.44
N ILE A 83 -0.02 -7.57 -4.87
CA ILE A 83 0.22 -6.33 -5.63
C ILE A 83 1.57 -6.42 -6.36
N LYS A 84 2.63 -6.86 -5.66
CA LYS A 84 3.97 -7.04 -6.26
C LYS A 84 3.97 -8.00 -7.44
N GLN A 85 3.33 -9.16 -7.25
CA GLN A 85 3.25 -10.19 -8.28
C GLN A 85 2.47 -9.71 -9.50
N ASN A 86 1.35 -9.01 -9.29
CA ASN A 86 0.58 -8.42 -10.39
C ASN A 86 1.38 -7.37 -11.17
N ASP A 87 2.15 -6.52 -10.49
CA ASP A 87 2.98 -5.50 -11.14
C ASP A 87 4.11 -6.13 -11.98
N MET A 88 4.74 -7.19 -11.46
CA MET A 88 5.73 -7.98 -12.19
C MET A 88 5.13 -8.62 -13.45
N ILE A 89 3.96 -9.26 -13.34
CA ILE A 89 3.25 -9.87 -14.48
C ILE A 89 2.90 -8.81 -15.52
N TYR A 90 2.38 -7.65 -15.09
CA TYR A 90 2.07 -6.55 -15.99
C TYR A 90 3.30 -6.09 -16.78
N SER A 91 4.44 -5.93 -16.10
CA SER A 91 5.71 -5.55 -16.72
C SER A 91 6.21 -6.59 -17.73
N GLN A 92 6.12 -7.88 -17.39
CA GLN A 92 6.46 -8.98 -18.30
C GLN A 92 5.55 -9.00 -19.53
N ASN A 93 4.25 -8.84 -19.36
CA ASN A 93 3.29 -8.78 -20.46
C ASN A 93 3.57 -7.62 -21.41
N LYS A 94 3.99 -6.46 -20.90
CA LYS A 94 4.37 -5.30 -21.72
C LYS A 94 5.61 -5.60 -22.59
N ILE A 95 6.59 -6.32 -22.05
CA ILE A 95 7.78 -6.74 -22.80
C ILE A 95 7.38 -7.73 -23.90
N ILE A 96 6.54 -8.72 -23.57
CA ILE A 96 6.06 -9.73 -24.54
C ILE A 96 5.30 -9.06 -25.69
N ALA A 97 4.38 -8.13 -25.38
CA ALA A 97 3.61 -7.40 -26.39
C ALA A 97 4.52 -6.68 -27.39
N LYS A 98 5.54 -5.97 -26.89
CA LYS A 98 6.52 -5.28 -27.72
C LYS A 98 7.31 -6.22 -28.63
N LEU A 99 7.76 -7.36 -28.09
CA LEU A 99 8.50 -8.36 -28.89
C LEU A 99 7.63 -8.98 -30.00
N LEU A 100 6.31 -9.09 -29.79
CA LEU A 100 5.38 -9.57 -30.81
C LEU A 100 5.14 -8.51 -31.90
N GLU A 101 4.98 -7.24 -31.53
CA GLU A 101 4.87 -6.13 -32.48
C GLU A 101 6.12 -6.01 -33.37
N ASP A 102 7.31 -6.11 -32.77
CA ASP A 102 8.59 -6.04 -33.48
C ASP A 102 8.74 -7.21 -34.48
N LYS A 103 8.25 -8.41 -34.12
CA LYS A 103 8.26 -9.59 -35.01
C LYS A 103 7.25 -9.52 -36.16
N GLN A 104 6.10 -8.86 -35.95
CA GLN A 104 5.10 -8.69 -37.01
C GLN A 104 5.47 -7.59 -38.01
N SER A 105 6.41 -6.71 -37.64
CA SER A 105 6.92 -5.62 -38.48
C SER A 105 8.13 -6.02 -39.34
N GLN A 106 8.60 -7.27 -39.21
CA GLN A 106 9.66 -7.89 -40.02
C GLN A 106 9.05 -8.84 -41.05
#